data_AF-A0A3M2HNC7-F1
#
_entry.id   AF-A0A3M2HNC7-F1
#
_cell.length_a   1.000
_cell.length_b   1.000
_cell.length_c   1.000
_cell.angle_alpha   90.00
_cell.angle_beta   90.00
_cell.angle_gamma   90.00
#
_symmetry.space_group_name_H-M   'P 1'
#
loop_
_entity.id
_entity.type
_entity.pdbx_description
1 polymer ?
#
loop_
_entity_poly.entity_id
_entity_poly.type
_entity_poly.pdbx_seq_one_letter_code
_entity_poly.pdbx_strand_id
1 'polypeptide(L)'
;MNYFHYIAAKGQKAARIRGHLLGLMLLPLMAVGQTATEANPPAPGFDLAGSDSRAVRIADEVMQALGGRTAWDNTRYITWKFFGKRRH
;
A
#
# COMPACT_ATOMS: atom_id res chain seq x y z
N MET A 1 -13.68 19.36 -61.35
CA MET A 1 -13.65 20.69 -61.98
C MET A 1 -13.35 21.69 -60.87
N ASN A 2 -12.24 22.42 -60.98
CA ASN A 2 -11.88 23.52 -60.09
C ASN A 2 -13.02 24.55 -60.03
N TYR A 3 -13.07 25.41 -59.02
CA TYR A 3 -12.72 26.83 -59.18
C TYR A 3 -12.98 27.61 -57.87
N PHE A 4 -11.87 28.01 -57.24
CA PHE A 4 -11.60 29.32 -56.61
C PHE A 4 -12.38 29.82 -55.36
N HIS A 5 -11.57 30.01 -54.32
CA HIS A 5 -11.40 31.24 -53.54
C HIS A 5 -12.64 31.97 -53.01
N TYR A 6 -12.75 31.98 -51.68
CA TYR A 6 -13.08 33.21 -50.96
C TYR A 6 -12.02 33.46 -49.89
N ILE A 7 -11.07 34.35 -50.19
CA ILE A 7 -10.16 34.95 -49.21
C ILE A 7 -10.80 36.28 -48.77
N ALA A 8 -11.04 36.44 -47.48
CA ALA A 8 -10.86 37.70 -46.72
C ALA A 8 -11.39 37.46 -45.29
N ALA A 9 -10.49 37.17 -44.36
CA ALA A 9 -9.85 38.17 -43.51
C ALA A 9 -10.78 38.71 -42.42
N LYS A 10 -10.56 38.25 -41.19
CA LYS A 10 -10.36 39.13 -40.04
C LYS A 10 -9.74 38.36 -38.86
N GLY A 11 -8.47 38.66 -38.63
CA GLY A 11 -7.88 38.96 -37.32
C GLY A 11 -8.21 38.00 -36.18
N GLN A 12 -7.24 37.13 -35.91
CA GLN A 12 -7.07 36.48 -34.63
C GLN A 12 -7.17 37.47 -33.46
N LYS A 13 -8.00 37.15 -32.48
CA LYS A 13 -7.73 37.52 -31.08
C LYS A 13 -7.36 36.26 -30.33
N ALA A 14 -6.09 36.22 -29.97
CA ALA A 14 -5.45 35.18 -29.22
C ALA A 14 -6.02 35.04 -27.80
N ALA A 15 -5.76 33.86 -27.24
CA ALA A 15 -5.68 33.53 -25.82
C ALA A 15 -6.99 33.15 -25.09
N ARG A 16 -7.30 31.84 -25.12
CA ARG A 16 -7.68 31.11 -23.90
C ARG A 16 -7.01 29.74 -23.82
N ILE A 17 -5.74 29.79 -23.45
CA ILE A 17 -4.98 28.91 -22.56
C ILE A 17 -5.68 27.59 -22.14
N ARG A 18 -5.15 26.50 -22.70
CA ARG A 18 -4.85 25.16 -22.13
C ARG A 18 -6.02 24.27 -21.66
N GLY A 19 -6.49 23.42 -22.57
CA GLY A 19 -7.03 22.10 -22.21
C GLY A 19 -5.90 21.19 -21.73
N HIS A 20 -5.71 21.10 -20.42
CA HIS A 20 -4.81 20.11 -19.85
C HIS A 20 -5.51 18.76 -19.77
N LEU A 21 -5.01 17.83 -20.57
CA LEU A 21 -4.93 16.40 -20.27
C LEU A 21 -4.79 16.18 -18.76
N LEU A 22 -5.84 15.76 -18.07
CA LEU A 22 -5.76 15.22 -16.70
C LEU A 22 -7.07 14.47 -16.39
N GLY A 23 -7.31 13.41 -17.17
CA GLY A 23 -8.40 12.47 -16.99
C GLY A 23 -7.89 11.05 -17.12
N LEU A 24 -6.86 10.69 -16.37
CA LEU A 24 -6.43 9.29 -16.19
C LEU A 24 -6.50 8.99 -14.69
N MET A 25 -7.73 8.97 -14.21
CA MET A 25 -8.11 8.53 -12.87
C MET A 25 -8.27 7.02 -12.90
N LEU A 26 -7.67 6.36 -11.91
CA LEU A 26 -7.84 4.95 -11.52
C LEU A 26 -7.28 3.86 -12.46
N LEU A 27 -6.08 3.41 -12.12
CA LEU A 27 -5.80 1.97 -12.00
C LEU A 27 -5.11 1.75 -10.64
N PRO A 28 -5.63 0.85 -9.78
CA PRO A 28 -5.22 0.77 -8.39
C PRO A 28 -3.83 0.13 -8.29
N LEU A 29 -2.98 0.74 -7.47
CA LEU A 29 -1.77 0.14 -6.93
C LEU A 29 -2.18 -1.03 -6.01
N MET A 30 -2.52 -2.16 -6.60
CA MET A 30 -2.85 -3.41 -5.91
C MET A 30 -1.86 -4.49 -6.35
N ALA A 31 -0.58 -4.19 -6.19
CA ALA A 31 0.38 -5.23 -5.86
C ALA A 31 0.53 -5.19 -4.34
N VAL A 32 -0.50 -5.64 -3.62
CA VAL A 32 -0.30 -6.11 -2.24
C VAL A 32 0.69 -7.26 -2.39
N GLY A 33 1.92 -7.02 -1.95
CA GLY A 33 2.99 -8.00 -2.03
C GLY A 33 2.50 -9.32 -1.48
N GLN A 34 2.59 -10.37 -2.30
CA GLN A 34 2.59 -11.73 -1.79
C GLN A 34 3.84 -11.83 -0.92
N THR A 35 3.71 -11.51 0.37
CA THR A 35 4.76 -11.79 1.33
C THR A 35 4.84 -13.31 1.37
N ALA A 36 5.87 -13.87 0.72
CA ALA A 36 6.33 -15.21 1.01
C ALA A 36 6.27 -15.40 2.52
N THR A 37 5.70 -16.52 3.00
CA THR A 37 5.56 -16.82 4.44
C THR A 37 6.87 -16.51 5.12
N GLU A 38 6.94 -15.32 5.75
CA GLU A 38 8.20 -14.84 6.29
C GLU A 38 8.47 -15.74 7.49
N ALA A 39 9.58 -16.47 7.45
CA ALA A 39 9.86 -17.45 8.50
C ALA A 39 9.90 -16.73 9.84
N ASN A 40 9.22 -17.31 10.83
CA ASN A 40 9.22 -16.84 12.20
C ASN A 40 10.15 -17.73 13.05
N PRO A 41 11.48 -17.60 12.93
CA PRO A 41 12.39 -18.51 13.61
C PRO A 41 12.22 -18.38 15.14
N PRO A 42 12.30 -19.51 15.87
CA PRO A 42 12.40 -19.48 17.32
C PRO A 42 13.58 -18.61 17.77
N ALA A 43 13.40 -17.87 18.86
CA ALA A 43 14.50 -17.13 19.46
C ALA A 43 15.61 -18.08 19.96
N PRO A 44 16.86 -17.63 20.07
CA PRO A 44 17.92 -18.43 20.67
C PRO A 44 17.53 -18.93 22.07
N GLY A 45 17.67 -20.23 22.30
CA GLY A 45 17.29 -20.87 23.56
C GLY A 45 15.80 -21.19 23.73
N PHE A 46 14.96 -20.95 22.72
CA PHE A 46 13.56 -21.38 22.75
C PHE A 46 13.45 -22.91 22.65
N ASP A 47 12.80 -23.52 23.65
CA ASP A 47 12.54 -24.97 23.66
C ASP A 47 11.35 -25.31 22.76
N LEU A 48 11.63 -25.48 21.47
CA LEU A 48 10.61 -25.86 20.50
C LEU A 48 10.05 -27.28 20.75
N ALA A 49 10.87 -28.18 21.27
CA ALA A 49 10.49 -29.59 21.48
C ALA A 49 9.61 -29.79 22.70
N GLY A 50 9.86 -29.02 23.77
CA GLY A 50 9.02 -29.00 24.98
C GLY A 50 7.78 -28.10 24.86
N SER A 51 7.65 -27.34 23.78
CA SER A 51 6.51 -26.44 23.55
C SER A 51 5.31 -27.16 22.94
N ASP A 52 4.10 -26.71 23.28
CA ASP A 52 2.88 -27.16 22.63
C ASP A 52 2.84 -26.67 21.17
N SER A 53 2.69 -27.61 20.23
CA SER A 53 2.67 -27.33 18.79
C SER A 53 1.57 -26.35 18.35
N ARG A 54 0.41 -26.35 19.02
CA ARG A 54 -0.69 -25.41 18.75
C ARG A 54 -0.31 -24.02 19.21
N ALA A 55 0.37 -23.89 20.36
CA ALA A 55 0.83 -22.60 20.85
C ALA A 55 1.88 -21.99 19.90
N VAL A 56 2.82 -22.80 19.41
CA VAL A 56 3.81 -22.37 18.40
C VAL A 56 3.10 -21.87 17.13
N ARG A 57 2.14 -22.63 16.61
CA ARG A 57 1.38 -22.21 15.43
C ARG A 57 0.62 -20.89 15.64
N ILE A 58 -0.01 -20.72 16.79
CA ILE A 58 -0.69 -19.46 17.13
C ILE A 58 0.31 -18.30 17.15
N ALA A 59 1.52 -18.50 17.69
CA ALA A 59 2.55 -17.47 17.66
C ALA A 59 2.94 -17.08 16.22
N ASP A 60 3.09 -18.06 15.32
CA ASP A 60 3.37 -17.81 13.90
C ASP A 60 2.23 -17.03 13.21
N GLU A 61 0.97 -17.42 13.47
CA GLU A 61 -0.21 -16.73 12.94
C GLU A 61 -0.31 -15.29 13.44
N VAL A 62 0.00 -15.05 14.72
CA VAL A 62 0.05 -13.69 15.30
C VAL A 62 1.13 -12.87 14.62
N MET A 63 2.34 -13.41 14.46
CA MET A 63 3.43 -12.72 13.77
C MET A 63 3.06 -12.37 12.33
N GLN A 64 2.41 -13.29 11.62
CA GLN A 64 1.90 -13.03 10.27
C GLN A 64 0.85 -11.90 10.27
N ALA A 65 -0.11 -11.93 11.20
CA ALA A 65 -1.15 -10.91 11.32
C ALA A 65 -0.59 -9.52 11.68
N LEU A 66 0.55 -9.47 12.39
CA LEU A 66 1.27 -8.24 12.72
C LEU A 66 2.14 -7.71 11.57
N GLY A 67 2.15 -8.38 10.41
CA GLY A 67 2.91 -7.96 9.22
C GLY A 67 4.27 -8.66 9.06
N GLY A 68 4.50 -9.75 9.79
CA GLY A 68 5.70 -10.57 9.68
C GLY A 68 6.80 -10.22 10.69
N ARG A 69 7.89 -11.00 10.62
CA ARG A 69 9.04 -10.90 11.52
C ARG A 69 9.75 -9.56 11.35
N THR A 70 9.96 -9.12 10.11
CA THR A 70 10.62 -7.83 9.84
C THR A 70 9.80 -6.65 10.37
N ALA A 71 8.47 -6.68 10.24
CA ALA A 71 7.60 -5.61 10.76
C ALA A 71 7.65 -5.54 12.30
N TRP A 72 7.63 -6.71 12.95
CA TRP A 72 7.80 -6.82 14.40
C TRP A 72 9.15 -6.29 14.87
N ASP A 73 10.25 -6.68 14.23
CA ASP A 73 11.60 -6.27 14.64
C ASP A 73 11.81 -4.75 14.48
N ASN A 74 11.10 -4.11 13.53
CA ASN A 74 11.09 -2.66 13.35
C ASN A 74 10.10 -1.91 14.27
N THR A 75 9.28 -2.63 15.04
CA THR A 75 8.27 -2.02 15.91
C THR A 75 8.94 -1.33 17.11
N ARG A 76 8.73 -0.02 17.23
CA ARG A 76 9.31 0.78 18.32
C ARG A 76 8.43 0.90 19.55
N TYR A 77 7.12 0.97 19.35
CA TYR A 77 6.14 1.17 20.42
C TYR A 77 4.89 0.35 20.12
N ILE A 78 4.41 -0.35 21.14
CA ILE A 78 3.11 -1.02 21.12
C ILE A 78 2.23 -0.25 22.10
N THR A 79 1.06 0.20 21.64
CA THR A 79 0.08 0.87 22.50
C THR A 79 -1.22 0.09 22.55
N TRP A 80 -1.87 0.11 23.70
CA TRP A 80 -3.11 -0.60 23.94
C TRP A 80 -4.22 0.39 24.25
N LYS A 81 -5.36 0.22 23.59
CA LYS A 81 -6.59 0.97 23.90
C LYS A 81 -7.46 0.15 24.81
N PHE A 82 -7.39 0.39 26.11
CA PHE A 82 -8.29 -0.23 27.07
C PHE A 82 -9.62 0.53 27.09
N PHE A 83 -10.72 -0.22 26.99
CA PHE A 83 -12.09 0.28 27.14
C PHE A 83 -12.41 1.53 26.28
N GLY A 84 -11.77 1.63 25.10
CA GLY A 84 -11.98 2.70 24.11
C GLY A 84 -11.53 4.12 24.51
N LYS A 85 -11.14 4.36 25.77
CA LYS A 85 -10.91 5.72 26.30
C LYS A 85 -9.53 5.95 26.91
N ARG A 86 -8.73 4.90 27.15
CA ARG A 86 -7.39 5.02 27.75
C ARG A 86 -6.35 4.40 26.83
N ARG A 87 -5.32 5.17 26.46
CA ARG A 87 -4.12 4.67 25.75
C ARG A 87 -3.01 4.44 26.78
N HIS A 88 -2.39 3.28 26.72
CA HIS A 88 -1.19 2.91 27.48
C HIS A 88 -0.10 2.43 26.52
#